data_AF-A0A7V3U1C2-F1
#
_entry.id   AF-A0A7V3U1C2-F1
#
_cell.length_a   1.000
_cell.length_b   1.000
_cell.length_c   1.000
_cell.angle_alpha   90.00
_cell.angle_beta   90.00
_cell.angle_gamma   90.00
#
_symmetry.space_group_name_H-M   'P 1'
#
loop_
_entity.id
_entity.type
_entity.pdbx_description
1 polymer ?
#
loop_
_entity_poly.entity_id
_entity_poly.type
_entity_poly.pdbx_seq_one_letter_code
_entity_poly.pdbx_strand_id
1 'polypeptide(L)'
;TMALADSAAEDDLSRLTSVYENMKAKDAAKLFEEMDPQFSAGFLGRMRPDAAAAIFAGMTPAKAYSISVILAGRNADVPTE
;
A
#
# COMPACT_ATOMS: atom_id res chain seq x y z
N THR A 1 9.75 24.28 -9.68
CA THR A 1 8.62 24.35 -8.72
C THR A 1 7.76 23.10 -8.77
N MET A 2 7.42 22.54 -9.96
CA MET A 2 6.74 21.23 -10.04
C MET A 2 7.56 20.08 -9.43
N ALA A 3 8.85 19.95 -9.80
CA ALA A 3 9.73 18.90 -9.26
C ALA A 3 9.92 18.93 -7.71
N LEU A 4 9.70 20.08 -7.06
CA LEU A 4 9.76 20.21 -5.59
C LEU A 4 8.42 19.81 -4.93
N ALA A 5 7.31 19.99 -5.64
CA ALA A 5 5.99 19.56 -5.17
C ALA A 5 5.83 18.04 -5.32
N ASP A 6 6.36 17.47 -6.42
CA ASP A 6 6.39 16.03 -6.64
C ASP A 6 7.23 15.32 -5.56
N SER A 7 8.40 15.86 -5.20
CA SER A 7 9.24 15.29 -4.13
C SER A 7 8.59 15.40 -2.74
N ALA A 8 7.91 16.51 -2.45
CA ALA A 8 7.22 16.67 -1.16
C ALA A 8 6.06 15.67 -1.00
N ALA A 9 5.32 15.42 -2.10
CA ALA A 9 4.28 14.40 -2.11
C ALA A 9 4.83 12.98 -1.94
N GLU A 10 5.99 12.67 -2.56
CA GLU A 10 6.68 11.39 -2.38
C GLU A 10 7.22 11.19 -0.96
N ASP A 11 7.76 12.24 -0.34
CA ASP A 11 8.23 12.22 1.05
C ASP A 11 7.07 11.94 2.03
N ASP A 12 5.93 12.59 1.82
CA ASP A 12 4.75 12.39 2.67
C ASP A 12 4.15 10.99 2.48
N LEU A 13 4.13 10.45 1.25
CA LEU A 13 3.74 9.06 1.00
C LEU A 13 4.68 8.06 1.69
N SER A 14 5.98 8.32 1.65
CA SER A 14 6.99 7.49 2.31
C SER A 14 6.80 7.50 3.82
N ARG A 15 6.58 8.68 4.41
CA ARG A 15 6.28 8.82 5.84
C ARG A 15 5.02 8.08 6.25
N LEU A 16 3.93 8.24 5.49
CA LEU A 16 2.67 7.52 5.78
C LEU A 16 2.84 6.01 5.66
N THR A 17 3.59 5.54 4.67
CA THR A 17 3.93 4.12 4.55
C THR A 17 4.65 3.64 5.81
N SER A 18 5.67 4.36 6.28
CA SER A 18 6.38 4.02 7.52
C SER A 18 5.48 4.04 8.76
N VAL A 19 4.49 4.95 8.85
CA VAL A 19 3.54 4.95 9.97
C VAL A 19 2.77 3.64 10.02
N TYR A 20 2.26 3.17 8.88
CA TYR A 20 1.52 1.91 8.82
C TYR A 20 2.39 0.68 9.06
N GLU A 21 3.64 0.67 8.57
CA GLU A 21 4.59 -0.43 8.83
C GLU A 21 4.95 -0.57 10.31
N ASN A 22 5.06 0.55 11.03
CA ASN A 22 5.39 0.58 12.45
C ASN A 22 4.15 0.40 13.35
N MET A 23 2.95 0.38 12.77
CA MET A 23 1.72 0.12 13.52
C MET A 23 1.52 -1.38 13.76
N LYS A 24 0.77 -1.73 14.81
CA LYS A 24 0.34 -3.12 15.01
C LYS A 24 -0.44 -3.58 13.78
N ALA A 25 -0.01 -4.70 13.18
CA ALA A 25 -0.60 -5.21 11.94
C ALA A 25 -2.14 -5.36 12.02
N LYS A 26 -2.67 -5.79 13.16
CA LYS A 26 -4.12 -5.91 13.38
C LYS A 26 -4.87 -4.58 13.33
N ASP A 27 -4.26 -3.49 13.78
CA ASP A 27 -4.89 -2.17 13.76
C ASP A 27 -4.72 -1.53 12.38
N ALA A 28 -3.59 -1.74 11.72
CA ALA A 28 -3.38 -1.42 10.31
C ALA A 28 -4.42 -2.10 9.42
N ALA A 29 -4.64 -3.41 9.58
CA ALA A 29 -5.60 -4.16 8.78
C ALA A 29 -7.01 -3.57 8.84
N LYS A 30 -7.47 -3.10 10.01
CA LYS A 30 -8.78 -2.43 10.14
C LYS A 30 -8.86 -1.13 9.34
N LEU A 31 -7.78 -0.34 9.33
CA LEU A 31 -7.76 0.89 8.54
C LEU A 31 -7.74 0.59 7.04
N PHE A 32 -6.97 -0.41 6.62
CA PHE A 32 -6.92 -0.83 5.23
C PHE A 32 -8.23 -1.49 4.76
N GLU A 33 -9.02 -2.05 5.68
CA GLU A 33 -10.37 -2.51 5.36
C GLU A 33 -11.33 -1.38 4.96
N GLU A 34 -11.21 -0.23 5.61
CA GLU A 34 -12.04 0.93 5.27
C GLU A 34 -11.45 1.75 4.10
N MET A 35 -10.15 1.59 3.85
CA MET A 35 -9.44 2.35 2.83
C MET A 35 -9.82 1.90 1.40
N ASP A 36 -9.79 2.87 0.49
CA ASP A 36 -9.93 2.61 -0.94
C ASP A 36 -8.86 1.60 -1.42
N PRO A 37 -9.25 0.57 -2.21
CA PRO A 37 -8.32 -0.46 -2.67
C PRO A 37 -7.14 0.07 -3.52
N GLN A 38 -7.31 1.13 -4.31
CA GLN A 38 -6.23 1.67 -5.15
C GLN A 38 -5.16 2.38 -4.32
N PHE A 39 -5.59 3.12 -3.29
CA PHE A 39 -4.69 3.72 -2.30
C PHE A 39 -4.00 2.65 -1.46
N SER A 40 -4.76 1.67 -0.96
CA SER A 40 -4.24 0.54 -0.20
C SER A 40 -3.14 -0.20 -0.96
N ALA A 41 -3.36 -0.51 -2.25
CA ALA A 41 -2.36 -1.13 -3.10
C ALA A 41 -1.11 -0.25 -3.28
N GLY A 42 -1.26 1.07 -3.26
CA GLY A 42 -0.14 2.01 -3.34
C GLY A 42 0.76 1.97 -2.12
N PHE A 43 0.16 1.94 -0.93
CA PHE A 43 0.91 1.81 0.32
C PHE A 43 1.52 0.41 0.46
N LEU A 44 0.73 -0.65 0.32
CA LEU A 44 1.20 -2.03 0.47
C LEU A 44 2.28 -2.42 -0.55
N GLY A 45 2.23 -1.86 -1.76
CA GLY A 45 3.27 -2.08 -2.77
C GLY A 45 4.60 -1.38 -2.47
N ARG A 46 4.61 -0.37 -1.58
CA ARG A 46 5.81 0.34 -1.13
C ARG A 46 6.38 -0.21 0.19
N MET A 47 5.56 -0.94 0.95
CA MET A 47 5.95 -1.52 2.22
C MET A 47 6.95 -2.67 2.06
N ARG A 48 7.67 -2.95 3.14
CA ARG A 48 8.39 -4.20 3.32
C ARG A 48 7.43 -5.39 3.19
N PRO A 49 7.85 -6.48 2.52
CA PRO A 49 6.99 -7.63 2.27
C PRO A 49 6.43 -8.27 3.54
N ASP A 50 7.20 -8.32 4.62
CA ASP A 50 6.78 -8.92 5.89
C ASP A 50 5.71 -8.10 6.62
N ALA A 51 5.85 -6.76 6.63
CA ALA A 51 4.84 -5.86 7.16
C ALA A 51 3.54 -5.96 6.34
N ALA A 52 3.63 -5.89 5.00
CA ALA A 52 2.47 -6.02 4.12
C ALA A 52 1.75 -7.36 4.32
N ALA A 53 2.49 -8.47 4.40
CA ALA A 53 1.92 -9.80 4.63
C ALA A 53 1.16 -9.88 5.96
N ALA A 54 1.71 -9.29 7.04
CA ALA A 54 1.04 -9.26 8.34
C ALA A 54 -0.26 -8.44 8.31
N ILE A 55 -0.31 -7.36 7.53
CA ILE A 55 -1.52 -6.55 7.34
C ILE A 55 -2.55 -7.35 6.53
N PHE A 56 -2.16 -7.96 5.41
CA PHE A 56 -3.04 -8.82 4.60
C PHE A 56 -3.66 -9.96 5.42
N ALA A 57 -2.89 -10.57 6.32
CA ALA A 57 -3.38 -11.63 7.21
C ALA A 57 -4.48 -11.16 8.18
N GLY A 58 -4.57 -9.86 8.43
CA GLY A 58 -5.61 -9.26 9.26
C GLY A 58 -6.86 -8.80 8.49
N MET A 59 -6.86 -8.86 7.15
CA MET A 59 -7.98 -8.44 6.32
C MET A 59 -8.96 -9.58 6.03
N THR A 60 -10.15 -9.22 5.56
CA THR A 60 -11.07 -10.15 4.90
C THR A 60 -10.47 -10.64 3.57
N PRO A 61 -10.77 -11.89 3.18
CA PRO A 61 -10.29 -12.43 1.90
C PRO A 61 -10.71 -11.59 0.69
N ALA A 62 -11.91 -11.02 0.71
CA ALA A 62 -12.43 -10.20 -0.37
C ALA A 62 -11.61 -8.91 -0.56
N LYS A 63 -11.31 -8.19 0.53
CA LYS A 63 -10.50 -6.98 0.46
C LYS A 63 -9.06 -7.31 0.04
N ALA A 64 -8.45 -8.31 0.67
CA ALA A 64 -7.10 -8.75 0.33
C ALA A 64 -6.99 -9.07 -1.18
N TYR A 65 -7.93 -9.85 -1.72
CA TYR A 65 -7.99 -10.16 -3.15
C TYR A 65 -8.11 -8.91 -4.03
N SER A 66 -9.02 -7.99 -3.68
CA SER A 66 -9.22 -6.76 -4.46
C SER A 66 -7.94 -5.91 -4.58
N ILE A 67 -7.17 -5.80 -3.49
CA ILE A 67 -5.89 -5.09 -3.47
C ILE A 67 -4.84 -5.85 -4.26
N SER A 68 -4.77 -7.18 -4.13
CA SER A 68 -3.82 -8.00 -4.88
C SER A 68 -4.00 -7.90 -6.39
N VAL A 69 -5.25 -7.86 -6.88
CA VAL A 69 -5.54 -7.68 -8.32
C VAL A 69 -5.02 -6.33 -8.81
N ILE A 70 -5.19 -5.27 -8.02
CA ILE A 70 -4.68 -3.92 -8.39
C ILE A 70 -3.15 -3.91 -8.40
N LEU A 71 -2.51 -4.55 -7.42
CA LEU A 71 -1.05 -4.62 -7.36
C LEU A 71 -0.47 -5.43 -8.54
N ALA A 72 -1.12 -6.54 -8.90
CA ALA A 72 -0.75 -7.34 -10.07
C ALA A 72 -0.97 -6.56 -11.38
N GLY A 73 -2.09 -5.84 -11.50
CA GLY A 73 -2.39 -5.01 -12.66
C GLY A 73 -1.38 -3.87 -12.85
N ARG A 74 -0.98 -3.20 -11.76
CA ARG A 74 0.08 -2.17 -11.81
C ARG A 74 1.41 -2.68 -12.33
N ASN A 75 1.75 -3.94 -12.04
CA ASN A 75 2.97 -4.56 -12.55
C ASN A 75 2.82 -5.08 -13.99
N ALA A 76 1.59 -5.28 -14.48
CA ALA A 76 1.31 -5.68 -15.86
C ALA A 76 1.48 -4.51 -16.85
N ASP A 77 1.31 -3.26 -16.40
CA ASP A 77 1.53 -2.05 -17.18
C ASP A 77 3.00 -1.56 -17.18
N VAL A 78 3.90 -2.26 -16.48
CA VAL A 78 5.34 -1.97 -16.55
C VAL A 78 5.91 -2.63 -17.81
N PRO A 79 6.44 -1.86 -18.79
CA PRO A 79 7.03 -2.45 -19.99
C PRO A 79 8.16 -3.40 -19.59
N THR A 80 8.05 -4.66 -20.01
CA THR A 80 9.17 -5.59 -19.99
C THR A 80 10.03 -5.28 -21.22
N GLU A 81 11.24 -4.75 -21.01
CA GLU A 81 12.29 -4.78 -22.04
C GLU A 81 12.67 -6.22 -22.41
#